data_AF-A0A840KC14-F1
#
_entry.id   AF-A0A840KC14-F1
#
_cell.length_a   1.000
_cell.length_b   1.000
_cell.length_c   1.000
_cell.angle_alpha   90.00
_cell.angle_beta   90.00
_cell.angle_gamma   90.00
#
_symmetry.space_group_name_H-M   'P 1'
#
loop_
_entity.id
_entity.type
_entity.pdbx_description
1 polymer ?
#
loop_
_entity_poly.entity_id
_entity_poly.type
_entity_poly.pdbx_seq_one_letter_code
_entity_poly.pdbx_strand_id
1 'polypeptide(L)'
;MKTPNYQKIYQDLLKFKGLDEYIPVPKLEKSIEIIRFNNLIAKKERLIDSGITQQSRSYDEESILEILRYQKKCNINNTQLALEFKLSRNSVAKWKKIYQYKI
;
A
#
# COMPACT_ATOMS: atom_id res chain seq x y z
N MET A 1 -20.39 25.91 -22.63
CA MET A 1 -19.25 25.10 -22.12
C MET A 1 -19.54 23.65 -22.40
N LYS A 2 -18.67 22.92 -23.11
CA LYS A 2 -18.81 21.47 -23.27
C LYS A 2 -18.46 20.81 -21.95
N THR A 3 -19.43 20.18 -21.30
CA THR A 3 -19.17 19.35 -20.13
C THR A 3 -18.35 18.13 -20.56
N PRO A 4 -17.19 17.87 -19.93
CA PRO A 4 -16.44 16.65 -20.18
C PRO A 4 -17.30 15.42 -19.91
N ASN A 5 -17.19 14.39 -20.74
CA ASN A 5 -17.84 13.12 -20.47
C ASN A 5 -17.00 12.33 -19.46
N TYR A 6 -17.19 12.63 -18.17
CA TYR A 6 -16.47 12.01 -17.07
C TYR A 6 -16.60 10.50 -17.06
N GLN A 7 -17.75 9.95 -17.47
CA GLN A 7 -17.94 8.50 -17.55
C GLN A 7 -16.94 7.86 -18.51
N LYS A 8 -16.77 8.42 -19.71
CA LYS A 8 -15.81 7.92 -20.70
C LYS A 8 -14.37 8.09 -20.23
N ILE A 9 -14.04 9.25 -19.64
CA ILE A 9 -12.71 9.53 -19.10
C ILE A 9 -12.32 8.51 -18.03
N TYR A 10 -13.23 8.20 -17.09
CA TYR A 10 -12.97 7.23 -16.04
C TYR A 10 -12.94 5.78 -16.55
N GLN A 11 -13.77 5.43 -17.54
CA GLN A 11 -13.68 4.12 -18.19
C GLN A 11 -12.31 3.90 -18.84
N ASP A 12 -11.84 4.88 -19.61
CA ASP A 12 -10.53 4.83 -20.25
C ASP A 12 -9.40 4.77 -19.21
N LEU A 13 -9.50 5.57 -18.12
CA LEU A 13 -8.54 5.57 -17.02
C LEU A 13 -8.46 4.20 -16.31
N LEU A 14 -9.62 3.59 -16.02
CA LEU A 14 -9.68 2.30 -15.33
C LEU A 14 -9.18 1.16 -16.23
N LYS A 15 -9.50 1.20 -17.52
CA LYS A 15 -8.99 0.24 -18.51
C LYS A 15 -7.47 0.34 -18.64
N PHE A 16 -6.92 1.56 -18.68
CA PHE A 16 -5.46 1.76 -18.67
C PHE A 16 -4.79 1.17 -17.42
N LYS A 17 -5.48 1.19 -16.28
CA LYS A 17 -4.99 0.64 -15.01
C LYS A 17 -5.30 -0.85 -14.80
N GLY A 18 -6.03 -1.50 -15.71
CA GLY A 18 -6.50 -2.88 -15.55
C GLY A 18 -7.49 -3.05 -14.38
N LEU A 19 -8.23 -1.99 -14.03
CA LEU A 19 -9.17 -1.95 -12.91
C LEU A 19 -10.64 -1.95 -13.36
N ASP A 20 -10.87 -2.00 -14.68
CA ASP A 20 -12.18 -1.91 -15.31
C ASP A 20 -13.11 -3.06 -14.94
N GLU A 21 -12.57 -4.26 -14.68
CA GLU A 21 -13.36 -5.39 -14.16
C GLU A 21 -13.77 -5.23 -12.68
N TYR A 22 -13.04 -4.43 -11.90
CA TYR A 22 -13.22 -4.31 -10.46
C TYR A 22 -13.98 -3.06 -10.02
N ILE A 23 -14.11 -2.07 -10.90
CA ILE A 23 -14.69 -0.76 -10.59
C ILE A 23 -15.69 -0.37 -11.69
N PRO A 24 -17.00 -0.62 -11.49
CA PRO A 24 -18.01 -0.10 -12.41
C PRO A 24 -18.05 1.43 -12.32
N VAL A 25 -18.04 2.11 -13.47
CA VAL A 25 -18.15 3.58 -13.55
C VAL A 25 -19.63 3.98 -13.51
N PRO A 26 -20.10 4.66 -12.46
CA PRO A 26 -21.47 5.15 -12.40
C PRO A 26 -21.66 6.37 -13.32
N LYS A 27 -22.91 6.78 -13.50
CA LYS A 27 -23.21 8.06 -14.15
C LYS A 27 -22.76 9.19 -13.21
N LEU A 28 -21.83 10.02 -13.66
CA LEU A 28 -21.25 11.11 -12.89
C LEU A 28 -21.73 12.43 -13.46
N GLU A 29 -22.81 12.98 -12.88
CA GLU A 29 -23.43 14.22 -13.37
C GLU A 29 -23.11 15.41 -12.47
N LYS A 30 -22.89 15.16 -11.17
CA LYS A 30 -22.57 16.21 -10.19
C LYS A 30 -21.09 16.19 -9.83
N SER A 31 -20.53 17.38 -9.60
CA SER A 31 -19.15 17.56 -9.13
C SER A 31 -18.83 16.76 -7.87
N ILE A 32 -19.79 16.65 -6.93
CA ILE A 32 -19.63 15.85 -5.71
C ILE A 32 -19.49 14.34 -5.99
N GLU A 33 -20.17 13.83 -7.01
CA GLU A 33 -20.10 12.42 -7.40
C GLU A 33 -18.73 12.11 -8.03
N ILE A 34 -18.24 13.04 -8.87
CA ILE A 34 -16.90 12.97 -9.47
C ILE A 34 -15.83 12.93 -8.38
N ILE A 35 -15.91 13.83 -7.40
CA ILE A 35 -14.94 13.88 -6.28
C ILE A 35 -14.99 12.58 -5.46
N ARG A 36 -16.18 12.08 -5.13
CA ARG A 36 -16.34 10.82 -4.40
C ARG A 36 -15.78 9.63 -5.17
N PHE A 37 -16.03 9.57 -6.47
CA PHE A 37 -15.54 8.51 -7.33
C PHE A 37 -14.03 8.54 -7.48
N ASN A 38 -13.43 9.73 -7.64
CA ASN A 38 -11.98 9.90 -7.67
C ASN A 38 -11.32 9.41 -6.37
N ASN A 39 -11.90 9.75 -5.22
CA ASN A 39 -11.42 9.27 -3.92
C ASN A 39 -11.56 7.74 -3.77
N LEU A 40 -12.62 7.14 -4.33
CA LEU A 40 -12.81 5.70 -4.34
C LEU A 40 -11.74 4.99 -5.18
N ILE A 41 -11.43 5.52 -6.37
CA ILE A 41 -10.34 5.01 -7.22
C ILE A 41 -9.02 5.09 -6.45
N ALA A 42 -8.66 6.26 -5.92
CA ALA A 42 -7.41 6.46 -5.18
C ALA A 42 -7.30 5.58 -3.92
N LYS A 43 -8.42 5.22 -3.29
CA LYS A 43 -8.46 4.27 -2.17
C LYS A 43 -8.26 2.84 -2.65
N LYS A 44 -8.91 2.44 -3.74
CA LYS A 44 -8.75 1.10 -4.33
C LYS A 44 -7.35 0.90 -4.92
N GLU A 45 -6.79 1.91 -5.59
CA GLU A 45 -5.40 1.90 -6.02
C GLU A 45 -4.47 1.73 -4.84
N ARG A 46 -4.65 2.49 -3.75
CA ARG A 46 -3.87 2.26 -2.53
C ARG A 46 -4.06 0.88 -1.92
N LEU A 47 -5.23 0.26 -2.07
CA LEU A 47 -5.46 -1.10 -1.60
C LEU A 47 -4.77 -2.14 -2.49
N ILE A 48 -4.77 -1.93 -3.81
CA ILE A 48 -4.11 -2.78 -4.79
C ILE A 48 -2.58 -2.61 -4.72
N ASP A 49 -2.09 -1.39 -4.57
CA ASP A 49 -0.69 -1.08 -4.26
C ASP A 49 -0.32 -1.53 -2.85
N SER A 50 -1.23 -1.55 -1.87
CA SER A 50 -0.99 -2.23 -0.58
C SER A 50 -1.09 -3.76 -0.69
N GLY A 51 -1.56 -4.25 -1.84
CA GLY A 51 -1.36 -5.62 -2.35
C GLY A 51 0.08 -5.86 -2.81
N ILE A 52 0.96 -4.85 -2.76
CA ILE A 52 2.32 -5.04 -2.24
C ILE A 52 2.17 -5.38 -0.76
N THR A 53 1.55 -6.53 -0.49
CA THR A 53 1.77 -7.28 0.72
C THR A 53 3.27 -7.24 0.93
N GLN A 54 3.70 -6.68 2.05
CA GLN A 54 4.98 -6.84 2.76
C GLN A 54 6.10 -7.75 2.21
N GLN A 55 5.77 -8.79 1.45
CA GLN A 55 6.65 -9.67 0.71
C GLN A 55 7.43 -9.01 -0.45
N SER A 56 6.95 -7.91 -1.05
CA SER A 56 7.68 -7.26 -2.19
C SER A 56 8.56 -6.08 -1.80
N ARG A 57 8.86 -5.90 -0.50
CA ARG A 57 10.03 -5.11 -0.11
C ARG A 57 11.20 -6.07 -0.04
N SER A 58 12.03 -6.09 -1.08
CA SER A 58 13.35 -6.72 -1.04
C SER A 58 14.22 -5.94 -0.07
N TYR A 59 14.06 -6.19 1.23
CA TYR A 59 14.96 -5.64 2.23
C TYR A 59 16.32 -6.31 2.03
N ASP A 60 17.32 -5.51 1.69
CA ASP A 60 18.71 -5.91 1.74
C ASP A 60 19.12 -6.20 3.19
N GLU A 61 20.22 -6.94 3.36
CA GLU A 61 20.70 -7.36 4.67
C GLU A 61 20.97 -6.16 5.60
N GLU A 62 21.57 -5.09 5.07
CA GLU A 62 21.91 -3.89 5.86
C GLU A 62 20.63 -3.23 6.40
N SER A 63 19.60 -3.07 5.56
CA SER A 63 18.30 -2.56 5.99
C SER A 63 17.67 -3.41 7.09
N ILE A 64 17.75 -4.75 7.00
CA ILE A 64 17.21 -5.65 8.04
C ILE A 64 17.98 -5.45 9.35
N LEU A 65 19.30 -5.37 9.30
CA LEU A 65 20.14 -5.17 10.47
C LEU A 65 19.88 -3.81 11.13
N GLU A 66 19.69 -2.75 10.35
CA GLU A 66 19.35 -1.42 10.86
C GLU A 66 18.01 -1.43 11.63
N ILE A 67 16.98 -2.06 11.06
CA ILE A 67 15.66 -2.20 11.69
C ILE A 67 15.76 -2.98 13.01
N LEU A 68 16.55 -4.06 13.03
CA LEU A 68 16.77 -4.86 14.25
C LEU A 68 17.60 -4.12 15.30
N ARG A 69 18.59 -3.31 14.90
CA ARG A 69 19.35 -2.43 15.81
C ARG A 69 18.48 -1.34 16.39
N TYR A 70 17.59 -0.75 15.58
CA TYR A 70 16.59 0.22 16.04
C TYR A 70 15.71 -0.40 17.14
N GLN A 71 15.27 -1.65 16.96
CA GLN A 71 14.52 -2.37 17.99
C GLN A 71 15.25 -2.41 19.33
N LYS A 72 16.55 -2.75 19.33
CA LYS A 72 17.38 -2.79 20.55
C LYS A 72 17.58 -1.40 21.15
N LYS A 73 17.87 -0.39 20.30
CA LYS A 73 18.11 1.00 20.70
C LYS A 73 16.89 1.62 21.38
N CYS A 74 15.70 1.35 20.87
CA CYS A 74 14.44 1.89 21.39
C CYS A 74 13.75 0.97 22.41
N ASN A 75 14.27 -0.23 22.64
CA ASN A 75 13.72 -1.25 23.55
C ASN A 75 12.23 -1.54 23.30
N ILE A 76 11.86 -1.70 22.03
CA ILE A 76 10.48 -1.98 21.60
C ILE A 76 10.25 -3.45 21.24
N ASN A 77 9.03 -3.93 21.43
CA ASN A 77 8.68 -5.32 21.13
C ASN A 77 8.43 -5.55 19.62
N ASN A 78 8.34 -6.81 19.19
CA ASN A 78 8.18 -7.15 17.78
C ASN A 78 6.87 -6.61 17.18
N THR A 79 5.81 -6.47 17.97
CA THR A 79 4.52 -5.92 17.50
C THR A 79 4.64 -4.42 17.26
N GLN A 80 5.30 -3.69 18.17
CA GLN A 80 5.56 -2.26 18.02
C GLN A 80 6.47 -1.99 16.83
N LEU A 81 7.59 -2.71 16.72
CA LEU A 81 8.48 -2.59 15.56
C LEU A 81 7.77 -2.90 14.24
N ALA A 82 6.93 -3.94 14.24
CA ALA A 82 6.13 -4.31 13.08
C ALA A 82 5.14 -3.20 12.68
N LEU A 83 4.52 -2.53 13.65
CA LEU A 83 3.64 -1.39 13.41
C LEU A 83 4.41 -0.21 12.78
N GLU A 84 5.56 0.16 13.38
CA GLU A 84 6.39 1.28 12.95
C GLU A 84 6.84 1.14 11.48
N PHE A 85 7.32 -0.06 11.11
CA PHE A 85 7.86 -0.31 9.77
C PHE A 85 6.85 -0.92 8.79
N LYS A 86 5.58 -1.08 9.20
CA LYS A 86 4.52 -1.77 8.44
C LYS A 86 4.94 -3.19 8.02
N LEU A 87 5.57 -3.89 8.95
CA LEU A 87 5.99 -5.28 8.83
C LEU A 87 5.01 -6.20 9.57
N SER A 88 5.27 -7.50 9.50
CA SER A 88 4.50 -8.52 10.20
C SER A 88 5.38 -8.93 11.37
N ARG A 89 4.74 -9.13 12.52
CA ARG A 89 5.42 -9.68 13.70
C ARG A 89 6.19 -10.98 13.37
N ASN A 90 5.70 -11.76 12.40
CA ASN A 90 6.32 -13.00 11.95
C ASN A 90 7.59 -12.73 11.11
N SER A 91 7.58 -11.71 10.25
CA SER A 91 8.76 -11.26 9.50
C SER A 91 9.87 -10.82 10.46
N VAL A 92 9.54 -9.99 11.45
CA VAL A 92 10.49 -9.54 12.48
C VAL A 92 11.04 -10.73 13.27
N ALA A 93 10.17 -11.67 13.69
CA ALA A 93 10.62 -12.88 14.38
C ALA A 93 11.55 -13.75 13.52
N LYS A 94 11.25 -13.89 12.22
CA LYS A 94 12.10 -14.63 11.27
C LYS A 94 13.47 -13.95 11.11
N TRP A 95 13.50 -12.62 10.91
CA TRP A 95 14.74 -11.87 10.80
C TRP A 95 15.59 -11.95 12.07
N LYS A 96 14.98 -11.83 13.26
CA LYS A 96 15.71 -12.01 14.52
C LYS A 96 16.40 -13.37 14.60
N LYS A 97 15.75 -14.44 14.16
CA LYS A 97 16.37 -15.78 14.13
C LYS A 97 17.51 -15.88 13.13
N ILE A 98 17.33 -15.33 11.93
CA ILE A 98 18.32 -15.41 10.85
C ILE A 98 19.55 -14.54 11.17
N TYR A 99 19.33 -13.32 11.67
CA TYR A 99 20.39 -12.32 11.83
C TYR A 99 20.87 -12.18 13.28
N GLN A 100 20.44 -13.06 14.21
CA GLN A 100 20.79 -12.98 15.64
C GLN A 100 22.29 -12.82 15.89
N TYR A 101 23.13 -13.44 15.06
CA TYR A 101 24.58 -13.41 15.19
C TYR A 101 25.24 -12.14 14.65
N LYS A 102 24.48 -11.27 13.94
CA LYS A 102 24.94 -10.01 13.33
C LYS A 102 24.47 -8.75 14.06
N ILE A 103 23.63 -8.90 15.09
CA ILE A 103 23.05 -7.82 15.91
C ILE A 103 23.37 -7.98 17.38
#